data_AF-A0A2V4N1N7-F1
#
_entry.id   AF-A0A2V4N1N7-F1
#
_cell.length_a   1.000
_cell.length_b   1.000
_cell.length_c   1.000
_cell.angle_alpha   90.00
_cell.angle_beta   90.00
_cell.angle_gamma   90.00
#
_symmetry.space_group_name_H-M   'P 1'
#
loop_
_entity.id
_entity.type
_entity.pdbx_description
1 polymer ?
#
loop_
_entity_poly.entity_id
_entity_poly.type
_entity_poly.pdbx_seq_one_letter_code
_entity_poly.pdbx_strand_id
1 'polypeptide(L)'
;MLRSEWLLALDEDAVGLAAVGLVRLAGAAYGGGAAGARAFAESWLVLGGPQATGLRVRPLPVLRALAHWTAELLLEVHYGDSPEVLERLGRRCTEAGEEARCAGAPHPAEPVALALVWHAVQARSAEDGGEHHRRIHERCEAYLRDQHRHQDTLALALAGAQLAADTLLELGTWDVALAERAARSMPVAVPAPRWVPACPHLSAD
;
A
#
# COMPACT_ATOMS: atom_id res chain seq x y z
N MET A 1 15.54 -23.43 16.52
CA MET A 1 15.01 -22.88 15.26
C MET A 1 13.76 -21.98 15.42
N LEU A 2 13.39 -21.55 16.64
CA LEU A 2 12.16 -20.76 16.90
C LEU A 2 12.32 -19.23 16.79
N ARG A 3 13.55 -18.70 16.66
CA ARG A 3 13.80 -17.25 16.61
C ARG A 3 13.51 -16.64 15.23
N SER A 4 13.47 -17.44 14.16
CA SER A 4 13.37 -16.94 12.78
C SER A 4 11.94 -16.61 12.37
N GLU A 5 10.98 -17.48 12.70
CA GLU A 5 9.57 -17.31 12.32
C GLU A 5 8.91 -16.15 13.09
N TRP A 6 9.27 -15.98 14.37
CA TRP A 6 8.77 -14.87 15.17
C TRP A 6 9.28 -13.50 14.70
N LEU A 7 10.54 -13.42 14.26
CA LEU A 7 11.09 -12.18 13.69
C LEU A 7 10.50 -11.86 12.31
N LEU A 8 10.25 -12.89 11.48
CA LEU A 8 9.58 -12.70 10.19
C LEU A 8 8.13 -12.22 10.36
N ALA A 9 7.40 -12.79 11.32
CA ALA A 9 6.03 -12.35 11.63
C ALA A 9 5.98 -10.88 12.09
N LEU A 10 6.94 -10.45 12.93
CA LEU A 10 7.05 -9.05 13.36
C LEU A 10 7.38 -8.09 12.21
N ASP A 11 8.18 -8.53 11.23
CA ASP A 11 8.50 -7.75 10.04
C ASP A 11 7.27 -7.60 9.12
N GLU A 12 6.47 -8.66 8.96
CA GLU A 12 5.23 -8.63 8.19
C GLU A 12 4.14 -7.75 8.86
N ASP A 13 4.00 -7.84 10.18
CA ASP A 13 3.11 -7.00 10.98
C ASP A 13 3.47 -5.52 10.85
N ALA A 14 4.76 -5.18 10.95
CA ALA A 14 5.25 -3.81 10.79
C ALA A 14 4.97 -3.26 9.39
N VAL A 15 5.09 -4.11 8.35
CA VAL A 15 4.77 -3.75 6.96
C VAL A 15 3.28 -3.47 6.80
N GLY A 16 2.42 -4.32 7.37
CA GLY A 16 0.97 -4.12 7.37
C GLY A 16 0.55 -2.84 8.07
N LEU A 17 1.12 -2.58 9.25
CA LEU A 17 0.89 -1.35 10.03
C LEU A 17 1.35 -0.09 9.28
N ALA A 18 2.53 -0.13 8.64
CA ALA A 18 3.01 0.97 7.82
C ALA A 18 2.06 1.26 6.64
N ALA A 19 1.57 0.22 5.96
CA ALA A 19 0.60 0.36 4.87
C ALA A 19 -0.71 1.00 5.36
N VAL A 20 -1.29 0.53 6.47
CA VAL A 20 -2.50 1.11 7.08
C VAL A 20 -2.30 2.59 7.42
N GLY A 21 -1.18 2.93 8.07
CA GLY A 21 -0.90 4.33 8.44
C GLY A 21 -0.79 5.24 7.23
N LEU A 22 -0.16 4.77 6.15
CA LEU A 22 -0.07 5.51 4.89
C LEU A 22 -1.45 5.72 4.26
N VAL A 23 -2.27 4.69 4.15
CA VAL A 23 -3.62 4.79 3.55
C VAL A 23 -4.51 5.72 4.35
N ARG A 24 -4.48 5.61 5.69
CA ARG A 24 -5.24 6.50 6.58
C ARG A 24 -4.90 7.97 6.34
N LEU A 25 -3.60 8.29 6.29
CA LEU A 25 -3.14 9.67 6.12
C LEU A 25 -3.34 10.18 4.70
N ALA A 26 -3.26 9.30 3.69
CA ALA A 26 -3.58 9.62 2.31
C ALA A 26 -5.06 9.99 2.14
N GLY A 27 -6.00 9.25 2.72
CA GLY A 27 -7.42 9.65 2.65
C GLY A 27 -7.78 10.86 3.50
N ALA A 28 -7.04 11.14 4.57
CA ALA A 28 -7.15 12.41 5.29
C ALA A 28 -6.64 13.61 4.47
N ALA A 29 -5.99 13.39 3.32
CA ALA A 29 -5.47 14.45 2.45
C ALA A 29 -6.54 15.37 1.89
N TYR A 30 -7.80 14.93 1.79
CA TYR A 30 -8.95 15.78 1.43
C TYR A 30 -9.19 16.95 2.41
N GLY A 31 -8.52 16.98 3.58
CA GLY A 31 -8.49 18.09 4.54
C GLY A 31 -7.10 18.63 4.90
N GLY A 32 -6.05 18.35 4.12
CA GLY A 32 -4.66 18.82 4.39
C GLY A 32 -3.66 17.74 4.82
N GLY A 33 -4.06 16.47 4.81
CA GLY A 33 -3.26 15.30 5.23
C GLY A 33 -2.08 14.87 4.34
N ALA A 34 -1.90 15.42 3.14
CA ALA A 34 -0.80 15.02 2.23
C ALA A 34 0.59 15.23 2.87
N ALA A 35 0.79 16.33 3.60
CA ALA A 35 2.00 16.58 4.37
C ALA A 35 2.18 15.56 5.52
N GLY A 36 1.09 15.13 6.14
CA GLY A 36 1.08 14.12 7.19
C GLY A 36 1.46 12.73 6.65
N ALA A 37 0.88 12.30 5.53
CA ALA A 37 1.21 11.04 4.86
C ALA A 37 2.69 10.99 4.48
N ARG A 38 3.21 12.11 3.95
CA ARG A 38 4.61 12.27 3.61
C ARG A 38 5.53 12.13 4.84
N ALA A 39 5.27 12.90 5.90
CA ALA A 39 6.07 12.86 7.12
C ALA A 39 6.03 11.48 7.81
N PHE A 40 4.88 10.81 7.76
CA PHE A 40 4.73 9.43 8.24
C PHE A 40 5.60 8.46 7.44
N ALA A 41 5.53 8.53 6.11
CA ALA A 41 6.34 7.70 5.21
C ALA A 41 7.84 7.90 5.46
N GLU A 42 8.29 9.14 5.61
CA GLU A 42 9.69 9.48 5.92
C GLU A 42 10.13 8.93 7.29
N SER A 43 9.19 8.77 8.23
CA SER A 43 9.46 8.24 9.58
C SER A 43 9.48 6.71 9.63
N TRP A 44 8.64 6.05 8.82
CA TRP A 44 8.41 4.60 8.85
C TRP A 44 9.17 3.83 7.76
N LEU A 45 9.50 4.45 6.63
CA LEU A 45 10.17 3.79 5.52
C LEU A 45 11.68 4.01 5.58
N VAL A 46 12.44 2.94 5.31
CA VAL A 46 13.90 3.05 5.08
C VAL A 46 14.15 3.57 3.66
N LEU A 47 14.14 4.89 3.51
CA LEU A 47 14.32 5.59 2.25
C LEU A 47 15.81 5.97 2.03
N GLY A 48 16.65 4.95 1.79
CA GLY A 48 18.10 5.07 1.59
C GLY A 48 18.92 5.03 2.90
N GLY A 49 20.17 4.54 2.82
CA GLY A 49 21.12 4.46 3.95
C GLY A 49 21.27 3.07 4.60
N PRO A 50 22.28 2.87 5.47
CA PRO A 50 22.46 1.62 6.23
C PRO A 50 21.25 1.38 7.16
N GLN A 51 20.99 0.10 7.46
CA GLN A 51 19.82 -0.36 8.22
C GLN A 51 19.48 0.59 9.38
N ALA A 52 18.30 1.22 9.29
CA ALA A 52 17.83 2.10 10.34
C ALA A 52 17.52 1.28 11.60
N THR A 53 17.91 1.79 12.76
CA THR A 53 17.53 1.25 14.06
C THR A 53 16.08 1.66 14.38
N GLY A 54 15.20 0.69 14.67
CA GLY A 54 13.79 0.91 15.04
C GLY A 54 12.78 0.14 14.17
N LEU A 55 11.48 0.43 14.33
CA LEU A 55 10.33 -0.19 13.61
C LEU A 55 10.25 0.18 12.11
N ARG A 56 11.34 0.63 11.49
CA ARG A 56 11.32 1.08 10.10
C ARG A 56 11.30 -0.11 9.16
N VAL A 57 10.46 -0.04 8.15
CA VAL A 57 10.26 -1.10 7.17
C VAL A 57 10.84 -0.73 5.82
N ARG A 58 11.23 -1.76 5.05
CA ARG A 58 11.70 -1.55 3.68
C ARG A 58 10.52 -1.10 2.79
N PRO A 59 10.73 -0.18 1.83
CA PRO A 59 9.66 0.28 0.95
C PRO A 59 9.02 -0.82 0.12
N LEU A 60 9.81 -1.78 -0.40
CA LEU A 60 9.30 -2.81 -1.31
C LEU A 60 8.19 -3.69 -0.68
N PRO A 61 8.37 -4.25 0.53
CA PRO A 61 7.28 -4.95 1.21
C PRO A 61 6.01 -4.11 1.40
N VAL A 62 6.15 -2.83 1.75
CA VAL A 62 5.00 -1.91 1.92
C VAL A 62 4.29 -1.67 0.60
N LEU A 63 5.02 -1.44 -0.50
CA LEU A 63 4.43 -1.29 -1.83
C LEU A 63 3.66 -2.53 -2.27
N ARG A 64 4.18 -3.73 -1.97
CA ARG A 64 3.47 -4.99 -2.20
C ARG A 64 2.20 -5.08 -1.37
N ALA A 65 2.28 -4.75 -0.09
CA ALA A 65 1.13 -4.77 0.81
C ALA A 65 0.03 -3.80 0.36
N LEU A 66 0.40 -2.58 -0.04
CA LEU A 66 -0.51 -1.59 -0.62
C LEU A 66 -1.16 -2.14 -1.90
N ALA A 67 -0.38 -2.64 -2.86
CA ALA A 67 -0.92 -3.16 -4.12
C ALA A 67 -1.92 -4.31 -3.91
N HIS A 68 -1.60 -5.26 -3.03
CA HIS A 68 -2.49 -6.37 -2.72
C HIS A 68 -3.75 -5.92 -1.99
N TRP A 69 -3.63 -4.98 -1.05
CA TRP A 69 -4.78 -4.47 -0.33
C TRP A 69 -5.70 -3.64 -1.25
N THR A 70 -5.16 -2.77 -2.09
CA THR A 70 -5.98 -2.06 -3.10
C THR A 70 -6.68 -3.03 -4.04
N ALA A 71 -6.00 -4.10 -4.48
CA ALA A 71 -6.62 -5.13 -5.32
C ALA A 71 -7.77 -5.86 -4.62
N GLU A 72 -7.61 -6.19 -3.33
CA GLU A 72 -8.69 -6.75 -2.51
C GLU A 72 -9.91 -5.83 -2.47
N LEU A 73 -9.68 -4.55 -2.15
CA LEU A 73 -10.75 -3.56 -2.05
C LEU A 73 -11.44 -3.31 -3.39
N LEU A 74 -10.70 -3.24 -4.49
CA LEU A 74 -11.28 -3.03 -5.83
C LEU A 74 -12.15 -4.22 -6.24
N LEU A 75 -11.70 -5.44 -5.97
CA LEU A 75 -12.54 -6.62 -6.21
C LEU A 75 -13.79 -6.59 -5.34
N GLU A 76 -13.71 -6.11 -4.10
CA GLU A 76 -14.89 -5.95 -3.23
C GLU A 76 -15.88 -4.91 -3.79
N VAL A 77 -15.39 -3.73 -4.22
CA VAL A 77 -16.22 -2.68 -4.87
C VAL A 77 -16.98 -3.24 -6.05
N HIS A 78 -16.32 -4.10 -6.83
CA HIS A 78 -16.83 -4.66 -8.07
C HIS A 78 -17.39 -6.07 -7.90
N TYR A 79 -17.75 -6.49 -6.69
CA TYR A 79 -18.38 -7.79 -6.41
C TYR A 79 -17.62 -9.02 -6.97
N GLY A 80 -16.30 -8.90 -7.08
CA GLY A 80 -15.41 -9.93 -7.62
C GLY A 80 -15.23 -9.91 -9.14
N ASP A 81 -15.77 -8.92 -9.87
CA ASP A 81 -15.61 -8.79 -11.31
C ASP A 81 -14.19 -8.34 -11.69
N SER A 82 -13.28 -9.31 -11.75
CA SER A 82 -11.89 -9.07 -12.11
C SER A 82 -11.72 -8.49 -13.52
N PRO A 83 -12.41 -8.95 -14.58
CA PRO A 83 -12.34 -8.32 -15.89
C PRO A 83 -12.66 -6.82 -15.88
N GLU A 84 -13.75 -6.41 -15.22
CA GLU A 84 -14.14 -5.01 -15.11
C GLU A 84 -13.06 -4.17 -14.40
N VAL A 85 -12.56 -4.67 -13.26
CA VAL A 85 -11.49 -4.02 -12.49
C VAL A 85 -10.23 -3.84 -13.34
N LEU A 86 -9.83 -4.86 -14.09
CA LEU A 86 -8.63 -4.81 -14.93
C LEU A 86 -8.78 -3.84 -16.11
N GLU A 87 -9.96 -3.76 -16.72
CA GLU A 87 -10.25 -2.79 -17.78
C GLU A 87 -10.15 -1.36 -17.24
N ARG A 88 -10.79 -1.09 -16.10
CA ARG A 88 -10.76 0.22 -15.43
C ARG A 88 -9.33 0.62 -15.05
N LEU A 89 -8.57 -0.29 -14.45
CA LEU A 89 -7.16 -0.05 -14.10
C LEU A 89 -6.31 0.21 -15.35
N GLY A 90 -6.53 -0.53 -16.44
CA GLY A 90 -5.82 -0.33 -17.71
C GLY A 90 -6.08 1.05 -18.33
N ARG A 91 -7.34 1.50 -18.31
CA ARG A 91 -7.74 2.83 -18.77
C ARG A 91 -7.09 3.94 -17.94
N ARG A 92 -7.26 3.88 -16.61
CA ARG A 92 -6.68 4.88 -15.70
C ARG A 92 -5.15 4.92 -15.76
N CYS A 93 -4.50 3.75 -15.93
CA CYS A 93 -3.05 3.68 -16.11
C CYS A 93 -2.59 4.38 -17.40
N THR A 94 -3.38 4.27 -18.47
CA THR A 94 -3.09 4.93 -19.76
C THR A 94 -3.24 6.44 -19.64
N GLU A 95 -4.34 6.90 -19.03
CA GLU A 95 -4.61 8.32 -18.76
C GLU A 95 -3.52 8.95 -17.89
N ALA A 96 -3.20 8.34 -16.75
CA ALA A 96 -2.13 8.81 -15.86
C ALA A 96 -0.75 8.82 -16.56
N GLY A 97 -0.50 7.88 -17.46
CA GLY A 97 0.71 7.84 -18.28
C GLY A 97 0.77 8.94 -19.34
N GLU A 98 -0.36 9.34 -19.91
CA GLU A 98 -0.47 10.49 -20.81
C GLU A 98 -0.27 11.80 -20.07
N GLU A 99 -0.95 11.99 -18.94
CA GLU A 99 -0.82 13.17 -18.08
C GLU A 99 0.63 13.36 -17.62
N ALA A 100 1.28 12.29 -17.16
CA ALA A 100 2.69 12.30 -16.81
C ALA A 100 3.61 12.72 -17.96
N ARG A 101 3.37 12.19 -19.16
CA ARG A 101 4.14 12.56 -20.36
C ARG A 101 3.93 14.02 -20.71
N CYS A 102 2.69 14.50 -20.69
CA CYS A 102 2.35 15.90 -20.94
C CYS A 102 2.98 16.84 -19.91
N ALA A 103 3.02 16.45 -18.64
CA ALA A 103 3.68 17.19 -17.56
C ALA A 103 5.22 17.10 -17.60
N GLY A 104 5.79 16.32 -18.52
CA GLY A 104 7.23 16.08 -18.58
C GLY A 104 7.77 15.38 -17.32
N ALA A 105 6.92 14.62 -16.61
CA ALA A 105 7.30 13.93 -15.39
C ALA A 105 8.25 12.77 -15.73
N PRO A 106 9.54 12.84 -15.34
CA PRO A 106 10.52 11.83 -15.73
C PRO A 106 10.30 10.50 -15.00
N HIS A 107 9.63 10.51 -13.83
CA HIS A 107 9.41 9.34 -12.97
C HIS A 107 7.97 9.27 -12.46
N PRO A 108 7.01 8.89 -13.31
CA PRO A 108 5.60 8.99 -12.94
C PRO A 108 5.19 7.86 -11.99
N ALA A 109 4.98 8.22 -10.72
CA ALA A 109 4.63 7.30 -9.64
C ALA A 109 3.24 6.67 -9.79
N GLU A 110 2.23 7.45 -10.20
CA GLU A 110 0.84 6.98 -10.32
C GLU A 110 0.65 5.85 -11.34
N PRO A 111 1.07 5.96 -12.62
CA PRO A 111 0.91 4.86 -13.57
C PRO A 111 1.68 3.60 -13.13
N VAL A 112 2.78 3.76 -12.41
CA VAL A 112 3.51 2.62 -11.84
C VAL A 112 2.70 1.97 -10.72
N ALA A 113 2.16 2.75 -9.78
CA ALA A 113 1.29 2.24 -8.73
C ALA A 113 0.06 1.51 -9.28
N LEU A 114 -0.60 2.07 -10.28
CA LEU A 114 -1.72 1.44 -10.98
C LEU A 114 -1.34 0.09 -11.60
N ALA A 115 -0.16 0.01 -12.22
CA ALA A 115 0.31 -1.25 -12.80
C ALA A 115 0.66 -2.31 -11.74
N LEU A 116 1.12 -1.91 -10.55
CA LEU A 116 1.31 -2.84 -9.43
C LEU A 116 -0.03 -3.41 -8.97
N VAL A 117 -1.06 -2.57 -8.82
CA VAL A 117 -2.42 -3.00 -8.45
C VAL A 117 -3.01 -3.91 -9.52
N TRP A 118 -2.84 -3.58 -10.81
CA TRP A 118 -3.26 -4.44 -11.92
C TRP A 118 -2.69 -5.85 -11.77
N HIS A 119 -1.37 -5.97 -11.51
CA HIS A 119 -0.76 -7.28 -11.32
C HIS A 119 -1.22 -7.96 -10.04
N ALA A 120 -1.52 -7.20 -8.99
CA ALA A 120 -2.08 -7.75 -7.76
C ALA A 120 -3.51 -8.30 -7.96
N VAL A 121 -4.33 -7.68 -8.80
CA VAL A 121 -5.65 -8.21 -9.19
C VAL A 121 -5.48 -9.51 -9.96
N GLN A 122 -4.61 -9.56 -10.98
CA GLN A 122 -4.37 -10.83 -11.68
C GLN A 122 -3.79 -11.92 -10.78
N ALA A 123 -2.93 -11.57 -9.83
CA ALA A 123 -2.36 -12.55 -8.90
C ALA A 123 -3.44 -13.26 -8.08
N ARG A 124 -4.60 -12.62 -7.89
CA ARG A 124 -5.75 -13.18 -7.15
C ARG A 124 -6.75 -13.91 -8.04
N SER A 125 -6.86 -13.52 -9.30
CA SER A 125 -7.90 -14.01 -10.22
C SER A 125 -7.42 -15.10 -11.17
N ALA A 126 -6.10 -15.24 -11.39
CA ALA A 126 -5.53 -16.17 -12.36
C ALA A 126 -4.89 -17.40 -11.69
N GLU A 127 -4.86 -18.53 -12.41
CA GLU A 127 -4.11 -19.74 -11.99
C GLU A 127 -2.60 -19.48 -11.87
N ASP A 128 -2.05 -18.53 -12.64
CA ASP A 128 -0.64 -18.12 -12.65
C ASP A 128 -0.31 -17.01 -11.62
N GLY A 129 -0.90 -17.07 -10.43
CA GLY A 129 -0.72 -16.03 -9.40
C GLY A 129 0.75 -15.76 -9.03
N GLY A 130 1.60 -16.80 -9.05
CA GLY A 130 3.03 -16.70 -8.76
C GLY A 130 3.80 -15.80 -9.74
N GLU A 131 3.47 -15.85 -11.04
CA GLU A 131 4.10 -15.00 -12.06
C GLU A 131 3.78 -13.53 -11.82
N HIS A 132 2.53 -13.23 -11.45
CA HIS A 132 2.11 -11.87 -11.16
C HIS A 132 2.75 -11.31 -9.88
N HIS A 133 2.91 -12.13 -8.82
CA HIS A 133 3.69 -11.73 -7.65
C HIS A 133 5.15 -11.40 -8.00
N ARG A 134 5.76 -12.18 -8.88
CA ARG A 134 7.12 -11.92 -9.39
C ARG A 134 7.18 -10.59 -10.15
N ARG A 135 6.21 -10.31 -11.04
CA ARG A 135 6.15 -9.04 -11.78
C ARG A 135 5.97 -7.82 -10.88
N ILE A 136 5.19 -7.92 -9.80
CA ILE A 136 5.08 -6.84 -8.80
C ILE A 136 6.47 -6.58 -8.20
N HIS A 137 7.18 -7.64 -7.80
CA HIS A 137 8.51 -7.52 -7.23
C HIS A 137 9.50 -6.87 -8.21
N GLU A 138 9.60 -7.40 -9.43
CA GLU A 138 10.50 -6.90 -10.48
C GLU A 138 10.22 -5.43 -10.82
N ARG A 139 8.95 -5.02 -10.93
CA ARG A 139 8.58 -3.61 -11.21
C ARG A 139 8.91 -2.68 -10.06
N CYS A 140 8.60 -3.09 -8.81
CA CYS A 140 8.99 -2.33 -7.63
C CYS A 140 10.52 -2.17 -7.60
N GLU A 141 11.25 -3.26 -7.77
CA GLU A 141 12.71 -3.20 -7.76
C GLU A 141 13.27 -2.35 -8.90
N ALA A 142 12.74 -2.46 -10.12
CA ALA A 142 13.18 -1.65 -11.25
C ALA A 142 12.95 -0.16 -11.01
N TYR A 143 11.74 0.23 -10.56
CA TYR A 143 11.43 1.62 -10.25
C TYR A 143 12.32 2.18 -9.14
N LEU A 144 12.55 1.39 -8.09
CA LEU A 144 13.44 1.79 -7.02
C LEU A 144 14.89 1.89 -7.53
N ARG A 145 15.42 0.86 -8.23
CA ARG A 145 16.80 0.77 -8.75
C ARG A 145 17.16 1.87 -9.74
N ASP A 146 16.30 2.16 -10.70
CA ASP A 146 16.66 3.05 -11.81
C ASP A 146 17.10 4.42 -11.31
N GLN A 147 16.55 4.91 -10.19
CA GLN A 147 16.95 6.23 -9.66
C GLN A 147 17.23 6.35 -8.17
N HIS A 148 16.88 5.40 -7.28
CA HIS A 148 17.18 5.42 -5.83
C HIS A 148 17.05 6.80 -5.14
N ARG A 149 16.22 7.71 -5.67
CA ARG A 149 15.98 9.00 -5.04
C ARG A 149 14.91 8.77 -3.98
N HIS A 150 15.24 9.19 -2.78
CA HIS A 150 14.34 9.23 -1.63
C HIS A 150 12.94 9.75 -2.03
N GLN A 151 12.90 10.79 -2.88
CA GLN A 151 11.67 11.42 -3.36
C GLN A 151 10.82 10.51 -4.25
N ASP A 152 11.43 9.71 -5.15
CA ASP A 152 10.68 8.86 -6.08
C ASP A 152 10.07 7.65 -5.35
N THR A 153 10.83 7.07 -4.42
CA THR A 153 10.33 5.99 -3.56
C THR A 153 9.13 6.47 -2.73
N LEU A 154 9.25 7.67 -2.18
CA LEU A 154 8.19 8.31 -1.41
C LEU A 154 6.97 8.63 -2.28
N ALA A 155 7.18 9.16 -3.50
CA ALA A 155 6.10 9.42 -4.45
C ALA A 155 5.33 8.15 -4.81
N LEU A 156 6.03 7.03 -5.05
CA LEU A 156 5.40 5.75 -5.34
C LEU A 156 4.61 5.20 -4.16
N ALA A 157 5.16 5.29 -2.94
CA ALA A 157 4.46 4.85 -1.73
C ALA A 157 3.18 5.68 -1.47
N LEU A 158 3.25 7.00 -1.66
CA LEU A 158 2.12 7.90 -1.51
C LEU A 158 1.06 7.66 -2.61
N ALA A 159 1.46 7.45 -3.85
CA ALA A 159 0.54 7.11 -4.94
C ALA A 159 -0.19 5.79 -4.67
N GLY A 160 0.52 4.74 -4.23
CA GLY A 160 -0.10 3.48 -3.85
C GLY A 160 -1.08 3.61 -2.68
N ALA A 161 -0.71 4.40 -1.67
CA ALA A 161 -1.59 4.67 -0.53
C ALA A 161 -2.84 5.49 -0.91
N GLN A 162 -2.70 6.45 -1.81
CA GLN A 162 -3.81 7.23 -2.34
C GLN A 162 -4.78 6.35 -3.12
N LEU A 163 -4.28 5.42 -3.94
CA LEU A 163 -5.15 4.47 -4.66
C LEU A 163 -6.00 3.64 -3.70
N ALA A 164 -5.39 3.07 -2.65
CA ALA A 164 -6.13 2.33 -1.62
C ALA A 164 -7.16 3.22 -0.90
N ALA A 165 -6.79 4.46 -0.60
CA ALA A 165 -7.69 5.42 0.02
C ALA A 165 -8.89 5.73 -0.88
N ASP A 166 -8.67 6.07 -2.15
CA ASP A 166 -9.77 6.34 -3.08
C ASP A 166 -10.73 5.14 -3.18
N THR A 167 -10.21 3.92 -3.21
CA THR A 167 -11.04 2.70 -3.21
C THR A 167 -11.84 2.52 -1.91
N LEU A 168 -11.25 2.82 -0.75
CA LEU A 168 -11.97 2.78 0.54
C LEU A 168 -13.10 3.82 0.60
N LEU A 169 -12.88 5.00 0.01
CA LEU A 169 -13.91 6.03 -0.10
C LEU A 169 -15.05 5.57 -1.01
N GLU A 170 -14.75 4.90 -2.12
CA GLU A 170 -15.75 4.31 -3.01
C GLU A 170 -16.60 3.23 -2.30
N LEU A 171 -16.00 2.42 -1.42
CA LEU A 171 -16.73 1.41 -0.63
C LEU A 171 -17.62 1.99 0.48
N GLY A 172 -17.30 3.19 0.98
CA GLY A 172 -17.99 3.78 2.14
C GLY A 172 -17.71 3.07 3.47
N THR A 173 -16.78 2.11 3.52
CA THR A 173 -16.42 1.32 4.71
C THR A 173 -15.09 1.74 5.34
N TRP A 174 -14.63 2.96 5.04
CA TRP A 174 -13.33 3.53 5.41
C TRP A 174 -12.82 3.13 6.81
N ASP A 175 -13.57 3.46 7.86
CA ASP A 175 -13.14 3.24 9.24
C ASP A 175 -13.10 1.76 9.63
N VAL A 176 -14.05 0.96 9.14
CA VAL A 176 -14.17 -0.47 9.44
C VAL A 176 -13.04 -1.25 8.77
N ALA A 177 -12.85 -1.06 7.47
CA ALA A 177 -11.83 -1.75 6.71
C ALA A 177 -10.41 -1.41 7.19
N LEU A 178 -10.17 -0.14 7.57
CA LEU A 178 -8.90 0.27 8.19
C LEU A 178 -8.67 -0.38 9.55
N ALA A 179 -9.69 -0.40 10.41
CA ALA A 179 -9.59 -1.01 11.74
C ALA A 179 -9.32 -2.52 11.64
N GLU A 180 -10.04 -3.23 10.77
CA GLU A 180 -9.85 -4.66 10.53
C GLU A 180 -8.47 -4.97 9.93
N ARG A 181 -8.00 -4.15 9.00
CA ARG A 181 -6.66 -4.32 8.42
C ARG A 181 -5.58 -4.11 9.46
N ALA A 182 -5.73 -3.08 10.29
CA ALA A 182 -4.80 -2.82 11.39
C ALA A 182 -4.82 -3.94 12.45
N ALA A 183 -6.01 -4.41 12.84
CA ALA A 183 -6.18 -5.51 13.79
C ALA A 183 -5.47 -6.79 13.35
N ARG A 184 -5.53 -7.11 12.05
CA ARG A 184 -4.82 -8.26 11.47
C ARG A 184 -3.30 -8.13 11.50
N SER A 185 -2.77 -6.90 11.55
CA SER A 185 -1.32 -6.62 11.58
C SER A 185 -0.81 -6.30 12.98
N MET A 186 -1.65 -6.47 14.01
CA MET A 186 -1.23 -6.31 15.40
C MET A 186 -1.00 -7.69 16.04
N PRO A 187 0.11 -7.87 16.78
CA PRO A 187 0.28 -9.06 17.57
C PRO A 187 -0.83 -9.14 18.63
N VAL A 188 -1.43 -10.33 18.78
CA VAL A 188 -2.60 -10.65 19.63
C VAL A 188 -2.49 -10.17 21.10
N ALA A 189 -1.29 -9.81 21.57
CA ALA A 189 -1.01 -9.39 22.94
C ALA A 189 -0.67 -7.90 23.13
N VAL A 190 -0.74 -7.06 22.09
CA VAL A 190 -0.34 -5.63 22.18
C VAL A 190 -1.55 -4.72 21.95
N PRO A 191 -1.81 -3.72 22.83
CA PRO A 191 -2.88 -2.76 22.61
C PRO A 191 -2.66 -1.99 21.31
N ALA A 192 -3.75 -1.70 20.62
CA ALA A 192 -3.67 -0.97 19.37
C ALA A 192 -3.00 0.39 19.55
N PRO A 193 -1.99 0.73 18.72
CA PRO A 193 -1.36 2.02 18.84
C PRO A 193 -2.40 3.10 18.51
N ARG A 194 -2.41 4.21 19.25
CA ARG A 194 -3.48 5.23 19.28
C ARG A 194 -3.85 5.87 17.92
N TRP A 195 -3.10 5.58 16.86
CA TRP A 195 -3.38 6.02 15.49
C TRP A 195 -4.18 4.99 14.66
N VAL A 196 -4.31 3.75 15.15
CA VAL A 196 -5.27 2.74 14.72
C VAL A 196 -6.58 2.99 15.48
N PRO A 197 -7.74 3.15 14.81
CA PRO A 197 -9.00 3.29 15.54
C PRO A 197 -9.18 2.07 16.46
N ALA A 198 -9.51 2.33 17.72
CA ALA A 198 -9.89 1.26 18.63
C ALA A 198 -11.04 0.46 17.99
N CYS A 199 -10.91 -0.87 17.94
CA CYS A 199 -11.99 -1.75 17.48
C CYS A 199 -13.32 -1.32 18.13
N PRO A 200 -14.41 -1.11 17.38
CA PRO A 200 -15.70 -0.72 17.94
C PRO A 200 -16.39 -1.82 18.78
N HIS A 201 -15.70 -2.90 19.15
CA HIS A 201 -16.30 -4.06 19.84
C HIS A 201 -15.60 -4.45 21.15
N LEU A 202 -14.61 -3.68 21.61
CA LEU A 202 -14.09 -3.84 22.98
C LEU A 202 -14.69 -2.74 23.84
N SER A 203 -15.97 -2.89 24.14
CA SER A 203 -16.54 -2.34 25.37
C SER A 203 -15.76 -3.00 26.53
N ALA A 204 -15.05 -2.18 27.28
CA ALA A 204 -14.49 -2.59 28.55
C ALA A 204 -15.65 -2.74 29.54
N ASP A 205 -16.07 -3.98 29.76
CA ASP A 205 -16.68 -4.43 31.02
C ASP A 205 -15.59 -5.04 31.91
#